data_AF-A0A1H8LHY4-F1
#
_entry.id   AF-A0A1H8LHY4-F1
#
_cell.length_a   1.000
_cell.length_b   1.000
_cell.length_c   1.000
_cell.angle_alpha   90.00
_cell.angle_beta   90.00
_cell.angle_gamma   90.00
#
_symmetry.space_group_name_H-M   'P 1'
#
loop_
_entity.id
_entity.type
_entity.pdbx_description
1 polymer ?
#
loop_
_entity_poly.entity_id
_entity_poly.type
_entity_poly.pdbx_seq_one_letter_code
_entity_poly.pdbx_strand_id
1 'polypeptide(L)' 'MALETTRFAIQNYIKSLENQTGYLDAVLEDGDPGLIAAAIADIARARGAELAPCGTARLRMLRANRSL' A
#
# COMPACT_ATOMS: atom_id res chain seq x y z
N MET A 1 -15.85 -29.59 -13.79
CA MET A 1 -16.48 -28.65 -12.84
C MET A 1 -15.65 -27.38 -12.87
N ALA A 2 -16.25 -26.25 -13.21
CA ALA A 2 -15.56 -24.96 -13.22
C ALA A 2 -15.42 -24.46 -11.77
N LEU A 3 -14.22 -24.06 -11.37
CA LEU A 3 -13.96 -23.48 -10.05
C LEU A 3 -14.10 -21.97 -10.17
N GLU A 4 -15.12 -21.41 -9.51
CA GLU A 4 -15.34 -19.97 -9.45
C GLU A 4 -14.32 -19.35 -8.50
N THR A 5 -13.35 -18.61 -9.04
CA THR A 5 -12.33 -17.91 -8.23
C THR A 5 -12.68 -16.44 -8.09
N THR A 6 -12.67 -15.93 -6.86
CA THR A 6 -12.83 -14.50 -6.59
C THR A 6 -11.46 -13.82 -6.46
N ARG A 7 -11.41 -12.51 -6.73
CA ARG A 7 -10.18 -11.72 -6.59
C ARG A 7 -9.82 -11.61 -5.11
N PHE A 8 -8.71 -12.23 -4.71
CA PHE A 8 -8.16 -12.06 -3.37
C PHE A 8 -7.54 -10.67 -3.21
N ALA A 9 -7.90 -9.97 -2.14
CA ALA A 9 -7.32 -8.69 -1.76
C ALA A 9 -7.13 -8.65 -0.24
N ILE A 10 -5.86 -8.58 0.20
CA ILE A 10 -5.50 -8.78 1.61
C ILE A 10 -6.06 -7.66 2.51
N GLN A 11 -6.18 -6.44 1.99
CA GLN A 11 -6.83 -5.28 2.62
C GLN A 11 -8.23 -5.56 3.16
N ASN A 12 -8.97 -6.52 2.60
CA ASN A 12 -10.30 -6.87 3.10
C ASN A 12 -10.25 -7.64 4.43
N TYR A 13 -9.10 -8.27 4.75
CA TYR A 13 -8.91 -9.15 5.89
C TYR A 13 -8.08 -8.50 7.01
N ILE A 14 -7.20 -7.53 6.70
CA ILE A 14 -6.34 -6.84 7.69
C ILE A 14 -6.98 -5.61 8.35
N LYS A 15 -8.21 -5.75 8.87
CA LYS A 15 -8.99 -4.62 9.42
C LYS A 15 -8.54 -4.16 10.81
N SER A 16 -7.94 -5.04 11.60
CA SER A 16 -7.49 -4.77 12.97
C SER A 16 -5.99 -4.52 13.03
N LEU A 17 -5.56 -3.74 14.01
CA LEU A 17 -4.14 -3.41 14.21
C LEU A 17 -3.29 -4.66 14.46
N GLU A 18 -3.79 -5.63 15.25
CA GLU A 18 -3.12 -6.92 15.48
C GLU A 18 -2.86 -7.69 14.17
N ASN A 19 -3.84 -7.72 13.26
CA ASN A 19 -3.69 -8.41 11.97
C ASN A 19 -2.65 -7.72 11.08
N GLN A 20 -2.56 -6.39 11.15
CA GLN A 20 -1.57 -5.62 10.40
C GLN A 20 -0.15 -5.87 10.93
N THR A 21 0.02 -5.89 12.26
CA THR A 21 1.30 -6.18 12.89
C THR A 21 1.74 -7.61 12.61
N GLY A 22 0.84 -8.60 12.76
CA GLY A 22 1.17 -10.01 12.47
C GLY A 22 1.50 -10.26 11.00
N TYR A 23 0.84 -9.55 10.08
CA TYR A 23 1.19 -9.60 8.66
C TYR A 23 2.57 -8.99 8.38
N LEU A 24 2.89 -7.84 8.98
CA LEU A 24 4.19 -7.20 8.82
C LEU A 24 5.31 -8.06 9.42
N ASP A 25 5.09 -8.66 10.58
CA ASP A 25 6.05 -9.51 11.28
C ASP A 25 6.42 -10.75 10.43
N ALA A 26 5.41 -11.44 9.89
CA ALA A 26 5.61 -12.58 8.99
C ALA A 26 6.41 -12.21 7.73
N VAL A 27 6.15 -11.01 7.17
CA VAL A 27 6.86 -10.53 5.97
C VAL A 27 8.29 -10.08 6.30
N LEU A 28 8.51 -9.54 7.50
CA LEU A 28 9.85 -9.17 7.98
C LEU A 28 10.71 -10.40 8.26
N GLU A 29 10.13 -11.52 8.73
CA GLU A 29 10.83 -12.79 8.89
C GLU A 29 11.27 -13.40 7.55
N ASP A 30 10.48 -13.23 6.48
CA ASP A 30 10.83 -13.67 5.12
C ASP A 30 12.01 -12.85 4.53
N GLY A 31 12.16 -11.59 4.97
CA GLY A 31 13.31 -10.74 4.66
C GLY A 31 13.38 -10.20 3.22
N ASP A 32 12.36 -10.48 2.39
CA ASP A 32 12.31 -9.97 1.02
C ASP A 32 11.87 -8.49 0.99
N PRO A 33 12.71 -7.58 0.47
CA PRO A 33 12.40 -6.15 0.46
C PRO A 33 11.20 -5.80 -0.44
N GLY A 34 10.89 -6.62 -1.45
CA GLY A 34 9.72 -6.46 -2.30
C GLY A 34 8.42 -6.79 -1.56
N LEU A 35 8.41 -7.89 -0.80
CA LEU A 35 7.29 -8.26 0.05
C LEU A 35 7.05 -7.23 1.16
N ILE A 36 8.10 -6.73 1.81
CA ILE A 36 7.98 -5.70 2.85
C ILE A 36 7.33 -4.43 2.27
N ALA A 37 7.77 -3.98 1.09
CA ALA A 37 7.18 -2.82 0.42
C ALA A 37 5.71 -3.04 0.04
N ALA A 38 5.37 -4.24 -0.46
CA ALA A 38 3.99 -4.60 -0.78
C ALA A 38 3.11 -4.63 0.47
N ALA A 39 3.59 -5.23 1.57
CA ALA A 39 2.86 -5.32 2.82
C ALA A 39 2.55 -3.95 3.42
N ILE A 40 3.52 -3.03 3.39
CA ILE A 40 3.33 -1.64 3.82
C ILE A 40 2.29 -0.92 2.94
N ALA A 41 2.33 -1.14 1.62
CA ALA A 41 1.35 -0.55 0.70
C ALA A 41 -0.07 -1.09 0.93
N ASP A 42 -0.21 -2.38 1.23
CA ASP A 42 -1.50 -3.00 1.53
C ASP A 42 -2.07 -2.53 2.88
N ILE A 43 -1.23 -2.40 3.91
CA ILE A 43 -1.63 -1.81 5.20
C ILE A 43 -2.02 -0.34 5.04
N ALA A 44 -1.29 0.44 4.24
CA ALA A 44 -1.64 1.83 3.94
C ALA A 44 -3.01 1.92 3.25
N ARG A 45 -3.26 1.08 2.24
CA ARG A 45 -4.57 0.96 1.57
C ARG A 45 -5.69 0.56 2.52
N ALA A 46 -5.46 -0.42 3.39
CA ALA A 46 -6.45 -0.88 4.36
C ALA A 46 -6.85 0.23 5.35
N ARG A 47 -5.92 1.14 5.66
CA ARG A 47 -6.17 2.31 6.52
C ARG A 47 -6.75 3.53 5.77
N GLY A 48 -6.97 3.42 4.45
CA GLY A 48 -7.42 4.53 3.62
C GLY A 48 -6.32 5.58 3.35
N ALA A 49 -5.08 5.30 3.74
CA ALA A 49 -3.94 6.10 3.36
C ALA A 49 -3.48 5.65 1.96
N GLU A 50 -3.94 6.33 0.91
CA GLU A 50 -3.26 6.21 -0.37
C GLU A 50 -1.83 6.71 -0.20
N LEU A 51 -0.87 5.81 -0.36
CA LEU A 51 0.55 6.16 -0.42
C LEU A 51 0.72 7.00 -1.69
N ALA A 52 0.51 8.31 -1.56
CA ALA A 52 0.58 9.23 -2.70
C ALA A 52 1.95 9.05 -3.36
N PRO A 53 2.03 8.85 -4.69
CA PRO A 53 3.31 8.72 -5.35
C PRO A 53 4.10 10.00 -5.09
N CYS A 54 5.23 9.85 -4.39
CA CYS A 54 6.22 10.90 -4.24
C CYS A 54 6.68 11.32 -5.64
N GLY A 55 6.11 12.40 -6.17
CA GLY A 55 6.36 12.82 -7.56
C GLY A 55 5.54 14.01 -8.07
N THR A 56 4.47 14.45 -7.41
CA THR A 56 3.65 15.59 -7.89
C THR A 56 4.00 16.94 -7.26
N ALA A 57 4.85 16.98 -6.23
CA ALA A 57 5.25 18.22 -5.59
C ALA A 57 5.99 19.18 -6.55
N ARG A 58 6.85 18.65 -7.45
CA ARG A 58 7.67 19.47 -8.35
C ARG A 58 6.88 20.10 -9.50
N LEU A 59 5.85 19.42 -10.01
CA LEU A 59 5.01 19.94 -11.09
C LEU A 59 4.01 21.00 -10.61
N ARG A 60 3.65 20.98 -9.31
CA ARG A 60 2.74 21.97 -8.72
C ARG A 60 3.42 23.33 -8.48
N MET A 61 4.71 23.33 -8.14
CA MET A 61 5.53 24.56 -8.04
C MET A 61 5.75 25.25 -9.40
N LEU A 62 6.01 24.48 -10.47
CA LEU A 62 6.30 25.04 -11.79
C LEU A 62 5.09 25.74 -12.44
N ARG A 63 3.87 25.37 -12.05
CA ARG A 63 2.65 26.01 -12.57
C ARG A 63 2.32 27.33 -11.86
N ALA A 64 2.82 27.56 -10.65
CA ALA A 64 2.61 28.79 -9.89
C ALA A 64 3.57 29.93 -10.32
N ASN A 65 4.77 29.60 -10.83
CA ASN A 65 5.78 30.58 -11.21
C ASN A 65 5.74 30.97 -12.71
N ARG A 66 4.64 30.67 -13.42
CA ARG A 66 4.46 31.00 -14.85
C ARG A 66 3.48 32.17 -15.07
N SER A 67 3.19 32.92 -14.00
CA SER A 67 2.28 34.07 -14.00
C SER A 67 2.95 35.38 -13.56
N LEU A 68 4.28 35.47 -13.65
CA LEU A 68 5.04 36.72 -13.48
C LEU A 68 5.80 37.03 -14.76
#